data_AF-A0A4U9UMP4-F1
#
_entry.id   AF-A0A4U9UMP4-F1
#
_cell.length_a   1.000
_cell.length_b   1.000
_cell.length_c   1.000
_cell.angle_alpha   90.00
_cell.angle_beta   90.00
_cell.angle_gamma   90.00
#
_symmetry.space_group_name_H-M   'P 1'
#
loop_
_entity.id
_entity.type
_entity.pdbx_description
1 polymer ?
#
loop_
_entity_poly.entity_id
_entity_poly.type
_entity_poly.pdbx_seq_one_letter_code
_entity_poly.pdbx_strand_id
1 'polypeptide(L)'
;MKFKIKAWLLACITLFCCSLFAQQSADNDPNVAVLKNFVHRLNDQDVASDIILSQDLLTSKNMDADMQEYLLASIDEIRINIQSKDNSKLEYISFARAGRKETNDIDLEGIDPRQVYFVRYLKRFVFAAVVQDKKIASFTLVSKGDNRAHFVFY
;
A
#
# COMPACT_ATOMS: atom_id res chain seq x y z
N MET A 1 18.00 -76.46 -0.50
CA MET A 1 19.31 -75.83 -0.77
C MET A 1 19.27 -75.11 -2.11
N LYS A 2 19.44 -73.78 -2.10
CA LYS A 2 20.06 -72.93 -3.14
C LYS A 2 20.00 -71.48 -2.66
N PHE A 3 21.12 -71.01 -2.09
CA PHE A 3 21.33 -69.61 -1.75
C PHE A 3 21.53 -68.78 -3.03
N LYS A 4 20.87 -67.63 -3.13
CA LYS A 4 21.31 -66.55 -4.02
C LYS A 4 21.23 -65.23 -3.26
N ILE A 5 22.41 -64.79 -2.85
CA ILE A 5 22.70 -63.46 -2.31
C ILE A 5 22.61 -62.47 -3.47
N LYS A 6 21.78 -61.45 -3.33
CA LYS A 6 21.93 -60.16 -4.02
C LYS A 6 21.60 -59.06 -3.01
N ALA A 7 22.60 -58.72 -2.20
CA ALA A 7 22.73 -57.37 -1.68
C ALA A 7 23.06 -56.44 -2.85
N TRP A 8 22.54 -55.21 -2.83
CA TRP A 8 22.91 -54.00 -3.58
C TRP A 8 21.62 -53.22 -3.91
N LEU A 9 21.20 -52.30 -3.03
CA LEU A 9 21.32 -50.85 -3.27
C LEU A 9 20.47 -50.06 -2.27
N LEU A 10 21.14 -49.15 -1.58
CA LEU A 10 20.70 -47.80 -1.25
C LEU A 10 19.38 -47.63 -0.48
N ALA A 11 19.58 -47.44 0.82
CA ALA A 11 18.89 -46.42 1.60
C ALA A 11 18.93 -45.03 0.92
N CYS A 12 18.05 -44.14 1.40
CA CYS A 12 17.79 -42.76 0.97
C CYS A 12 16.72 -42.64 -0.12
N ILE A 13 15.49 -42.36 0.31
CA ILE A 13 14.75 -41.12 -0.01
C ILE A 13 13.52 -41.09 0.91
N THR A 14 13.73 -40.68 2.17
CA THR A 14 12.70 -40.05 2.99
C THR A 14 12.63 -38.58 2.57
N LEU A 15 12.01 -38.30 1.42
CA LEU A 15 11.74 -36.93 0.98
C LEU A 15 10.46 -36.43 1.64
N PHE A 16 10.65 -35.85 2.83
CA PHE A 16 10.26 -34.46 3.11
C PHE A 16 9.00 -33.96 2.38
N CYS A 17 7.82 -34.44 2.78
CA CYS A 17 6.61 -33.62 2.68
C CYS A 17 6.45 -32.80 3.97
N CYS A 18 7.46 -31.99 4.29
CA CYS A 18 7.20 -30.77 5.03
C CYS A 18 6.62 -29.79 4.01
N SER A 19 5.30 -29.87 3.79
CA SER A 19 4.57 -28.74 3.25
C SER A 19 4.83 -27.58 4.19
N LEU A 20 5.80 -26.74 3.79
CA LEU A 20 5.98 -25.40 4.32
C LEU A 20 4.59 -24.76 4.27
N PHE A 21 3.97 -24.64 5.44
CA PHE A 21 3.07 -23.53 5.68
C PHE A 21 3.88 -22.31 5.26
N ALA A 22 3.55 -21.75 4.09
CA ALA A 22 3.96 -20.42 3.74
C ALA A 22 3.44 -19.54 4.87
N GLN A 23 4.32 -19.20 5.82
CA GLN A 23 4.04 -18.17 6.79
C GLN A 23 3.74 -16.94 5.97
N GLN A 24 2.45 -16.64 5.86
CA GLN A 24 1.93 -15.36 5.48
C GLN A 24 2.57 -14.39 6.48
N SER A 25 3.65 -13.74 6.07
CA SER A 25 4.26 -12.69 6.84
C SER A 25 3.17 -11.65 7.04
N ALA A 26 2.57 -11.64 8.22
CA ALA A 26 1.79 -10.51 8.69
C ALA A 26 2.76 -9.33 8.62
N ASP A 27 2.61 -8.57 7.55
CA ASP A 27 3.40 -7.38 7.27
C ASP A 27 3.02 -6.37 8.34
N ASN A 28 3.72 -6.42 9.48
CA ASN A 28 3.57 -5.50 10.60
C ASN A 28 4.27 -4.18 10.26
N ASP A 29 4.11 -3.69 9.03
CA ASP A 29 4.57 -2.37 8.66
C ASP A 29 3.61 -1.35 9.32
N PRO A 30 4.09 -0.56 10.31
CA PRO A 30 3.25 0.40 11.00
C PRO A 30 2.67 1.47 10.06
N ASN A 31 3.35 1.78 8.96
CA ASN A 31 2.86 2.75 7.99
C ASN A 31 1.73 2.19 7.13
N VAL A 32 1.72 0.87 6.88
CA VAL A 32 0.56 0.20 6.25
C VAL A 32 -0.66 0.29 7.17
N ALA A 33 -0.48 0.22 8.49
CA ALA A 33 -1.59 0.43 9.43
C ALA A 33 -2.12 1.88 9.37
N VAL A 34 -1.25 2.88 9.28
CA VAL A 34 -1.65 4.29 9.07
C VAL A 34 -2.47 4.43 7.79
N LEU A 35 -2.00 3.88 6.68
CA LEU A 35 -2.70 3.95 5.39
C LEU A 35 -4.06 3.23 5.43
N LYS A 36 -4.15 2.08 6.11
CA LYS A 36 -5.42 1.37 6.32
C LYS A 36 -6.42 2.21 7.11
N ASN A 37 -5.97 2.87 8.18
CA ASN A 37 -6.83 3.73 8.99
C ASN A 37 -7.33 4.94 8.19
N PHE A 38 -6.45 5.55 7.39
CA PHE A 38 -6.83 6.63 6.48
C PHE A 38 -7.90 6.18 5.46
N VAL A 39 -7.69 5.03 4.79
CA VAL A 39 -8.68 4.46 3.87
C VAL A 39 -9.99 4.05 4.57
N HIS A 40 -9.91 3.60 5.82
CA HIS A 40 -11.10 3.33 6.62
C HIS A 40 -11.91 4.61 6.86
N ARG A 41 -11.26 5.71 7.27
CA ARG A 41 -11.91 7.01 7.44
C ARG A 41 -12.47 7.58 6.13
N LEU A 42 -11.77 7.41 5.01
CA LEU A 42 -12.29 7.78 3.69
C LEU A 42 -13.57 6.99 3.34
N ASN A 43 -13.69 5.74 3.76
CA ASN A 43 -14.90 4.94 3.50
C ASN A 43 -16.07 5.24 4.43
N ASP A 44 -15.82 5.95 5.54
CA ASP A 44 -16.86 6.31 6.50
C ASP A 44 -17.65 7.51 5.98
N GLN A 45 -18.95 7.33 5.75
CA GLN A 45 -19.84 8.37 5.25
C GLN A 45 -20.23 9.37 6.34
N ASP A 46 -20.05 9.03 7.60
CA ASP A 46 -20.40 9.86 8.75
C ASP A 46 -19.24 10.77 9.19
N VAL A 47 -18.02 10.54 8.67
CA VAL A 47 -16.83 11.34 8.96
C VAL A 47 -16.67 12.45 7.93
N ALA A 48 -16.74 13.71 8.37
CA ALA A 48 -16.52 14.88 7.51
C ALA A 48 -15.03 15.01 7.07
N SER A 49 -14.79 15.61 5.90
CA SER A 49 -13.43 15.68 5.30
C SER A 49 -12.47 16.58 6.06
N ASP A 50 -12.97 17.58 6.78
CA ASP A 50 -12.20 18.40 7.71
C ASP A 50 -11.69 17.60 8.93
N ILE A 51 -12.45 16.60 9.39
CA ILE A 51 -12.00 15.65 10.40
C ILE A 51 -10.86 14.79 9.85
N ILE A 52 -10.99 14.27 8.62
CA ILE A 52 -9.91 13.50 7.98
C ILE A 52 -8.65 14.36 7.83
N LEU A 53 -8.79 15.59 7.35
CA LEU A 53 -7.69 16.54 7.22
C LEU A 53 -6.97 16.74 8.56
N SER A 54 -7.69 17.04 9.63
CA SER A 54 -7.08 17.32 10.94
C SER A 54 -6.44 16.09 11.60
N GLN A 55 -7.05 14.91 11.45
CA GLN A 55 -6.64 13.70 12.17
C GLN A 55 -5.62 12.85 11.42
N ASP A 56 -5.75 12.74 10.10
CA ASP A 56 -4.93 11.83 9.29
C ASP A 56 -3.77 12.52 8.61
N LEU A 57 -3.90 13.80 8.24
CA LEU A 57 -2.87 14.50 7.48
C LEU A 57 -1.87 15.22 8.39
N LEU A 58 -0.62 15.19 7.94
CA LEU A 58 0.44 16.06 8.44
C LEU A 58 0.39 17.35 7.61
N THR A 59 0.03 18.45 8.26
CA THR A 59 -0.05 19.78 7.63
C THR A 59 0.87 20.75 8.34
N SER A 60 1.39 21.73 7.61
CA SER A 60 2.13 22.84 8.22
C SER A 60 1.24 23.67 9.17
N LYS A 61 1.83 24.23 10.24
CA LYS A 61 1.08 25.03 11.25
C LYS A 61 0.47 26.31 10.67
N ASN A 62 1.00 26.80 9.55
CA ASN A 62 0.62 28.06 8.92
C ASN A 62 0.04 27.84 7.52
N MET A 63 -0.60 26.69 7.31
CA MET A 63 -1.29 26.40 6.04
C MET A 63 -2.35 27.48 5.78
N ASP A 64 -2.30 28.06 4.59
CA ASP A 64 -3.26 29.08 4.18
C ASP A 64 -4.63 28.46 3.80
N ALA A 65 -5.63 29.33 3.68
CA ALA A 65 -7.00 28.92 3.43
C ALA A 65 -7.18 28.27 2.05
N ASP A 66 -6.44 28.73 1.03
CA ASP A 66 -6.54 28.22 -0.33
C ASP A 66 -5.98 26.80 -0.41
N MET A 67 -4.85 26.55 0.26
CA MET A 67 -4.25 25.21 0.40
C MET A 67 -5.12 24.28 1.22
N GLN A 68 -5.77 24.79 2.27
CA GLN A 68 -6.74 24.01 3.04
C GLN A 68 -7.95 23.60 2.17
N GLU A 69 -8.51 24.53 1.38
CA GLU A 69 -9.61 24.24 0.46
C GLU A 69 -9.21 23.21 -0.61
N TYR A 70 -8.03 23.39 -1.19
CA TYR A 70 -7.46 22.45 -2.15
C TYR A 70 -7.31 21.03 -1.55
N LEU A 71 -6.84 20.93 -0.32
CA LEU A 71 -6.71 19.65 0.37
C LEU A 71 -8.05 18.99 0.66
N LEU A 72 -9.04 19.76 1.10
CA LEU A 72 -10.39 19.24 1.32
C LEU A 72 -10.98 18.67 0.02
N ALA A 73 -10.85 19.41 -1.08
CA ALA A 73 -11.28 18.93 -2.41
C ALA A 73 -10.53 17.65 -2.82
N SER A 74 -9.23 17.57 -2.56
CA SER A 74 -8.41 16.39 -2.86
C SER A 74 -8.81 15.17 -2.01
N ILE A 75 -9.15 15.38 -0.73
CA ILE A 75 -9.70 14.34 0.16
C ILE A 75 -11.03 13.83 -0.40
N ASP A 76 -11.92 14.73 -0.80
CA ASP A 76 -13.23 14.38 -1.37
C ASP A 76 -13.10 13.58 -2.68
N GLU A 77 -12.14 13.94 -3.53
CA GLU A 77 -11.90 13.22 -4.79
C GLU A 77 -11.43 11.78 -4.53
N ILE A 78 -10.45 11.58 -3.63
CA ILE A 78 -10.00 10.23 -3.27
C ILE A 78 -11.11 9.46 -2.56
N ARG A 79 -11.86 10.12 -1.68
CA ARG A 79 -13.01 9.53 -0.97
C ARG A 79 -14.00 8.93 -1.97
N ILE A 80 -14.43 9.68 -2.98
CA ILE A 80 -15.34 9.18 -4.04
C ILE A 80 -14.73 7.96 -4.73
N ASN A 81 -13.45 8.03 -5.08
CA ASN A 81 -12.77 6.93 -5.77
C ASN A 81 -12.72 5.65 -4.91
N ILE A 82 -12.47 5.79 -3.61
CA ILE A 82 -12.39 4.69 -2.66
C ILE A 82 -13.77 4.10 -2.35
N GLN A 83 -14.76 4.93 -2.05
CA GLN A 83 -16.13 4.49 -1.74
C GLN A 83 -16.82 3.78 -2.91
N SER A 84 -16.37 4.04 -4.15
CA SER A 84 -16.85 3.31 -5.34
C SER A 84 -16.33 1.86 -5.45
N LYS A 85 -15.47 1.40 -4.54
CA LYS A 85 -14.80 0.10 -4.61
C LYS A 85 -15.24 -0.84 -3.50
N ASP A 86 -15.07 -2.13 -3.76
CA ASP A 86 -15.20 -3.16 -2.74
C ASP A 86 -13.96 -3.16 -1.84
N ASN A 87 -14.12 -2.68 -0.61
CA ASN A 87 -13.05 -2.55 0.38
C ASN A 87 -12.34 -3.86 0.70
N SER A 88 -13.03 -5.01 0.57
CA SER A 88 -12.42 -6.32 0.81
C SER A 88 -11.36 -6.70 -0.24
N LYS A 89 -11.35 -5.99 -1.38
CA LYS A 89 -10.43 -6.20 -2.49
C LYS A 89 -9.34 -5.12 -2.59
N LEU A 90 -9.27 -4.21 -1.62
CA LEU A 90 -8.20 -3.23 -1.55
C LEU A 90 -6.91 -3.90 -1.06
N GLU A 91 -5.83 -3.62 -1.77
CA GLU A 91 -4.49 -4.08 -1.44
C GLU A 91 -3.64 -2.87 -1.04
N TYR A 92 -2.82 -3.03 0.00
CA TYR A 92 -1.92 -2.00 0.52
C TYR A 92 -0.50 -2.49 0.33
N ILE A 93 0.29 -1.74 -0.43
CA ILE A 93 1.65 -2.18 -0.77
C ILE A 93 2.64 -1.03 -0.59
N SER A 94 3.83 -1.35 -0.08
CA SER A 94 4.94 -0.41 -0.04
C SER A 94 5.57 -0.26 -1.43
N PHE A 95 6.32 0.82 -1.63
CA PHE A 95 7.06 1.04 -2.87
C PHE A 95 8.00 -0.10 -3.23
N ALA A 96 8.70 -0.64 -2.23
CA ALA A 96 9.59 -1.80 -2.40
C ALA A 96 8.86 -3.04 -2.95
N ARG A 97 7.56 -3.19 -2.65
CA ARG A 97 6.73 -4.33 -3.05
C ARG A 97 5.93 -4.09 -4.34
N ALA A 98 5.79 -2.84 -4.79
CA ALA A 98 5.08 -2.49 -6.02
C ALA A 98 5.77 -3.00 -7.30
N GLY A 99 7.09 -3.17 -7.25
CA GLY A 99 7.88 -3.71 -8.35
C GLY A 99 8.25 -2.65 -9.38
N ARG A 100 9.48 -2.74 -9.91
CA ARG A 100 10.11 -1.69 -10.72
C ARG A 100 9.31 -1.26 -11.95
N LYS A 101 8.58 -2.18 -12.59
CA LYS A 101 7.79 -1.88 -13.79
C LYS A 101 6.62 -0.95 -13.49
N GLU A 102 5.99 -1.12 -12.33
CA GLU A 102 4.79 -0.37 -11.93
C GLU A 102 5.14 0.99 -11.31
N THR A 103 6.35 1.14 -10.77
CA THR A 103 6.81 2.39 -10.15
C THR A 103 7.67 3.26 -11.07
N ASN A 104 7.94 2.83 -12.30
CA ASN A 104 8.84 3.54 -13.21
C ASN A 104 8.28 4.91 -13.65
N ASP A 105 6.97 5.04 -13.67
CA ASP A 105 6.27 6.27 -14.07
C ASP A 105 5.96 7.18 -12.85
N ILE A 106 6.54 6.86 -11.69
CA ILE A 106 6.37 7.62 -10.45
C ILE A 106 7.62 8.44 -10.24
N ASP A 107 7.48 9.76 -10.35
CA ASP A 107 8.54 10.67 -9.93
C ASP A 107 8.48 10.78 -8.41
N LEU A 108 9.55 10.36 -7.75
CA LEU A 108 9.62 10.45 -6.30
C LEU A 108 10.02 11.83 -5.82
N GLU A 109 10.46 12.75 -6.69
CA GLU A 109 10.75 14.15 -6.32
C GLU A 109 11.63 14.32 -5.05
N GLY A 110 12.53 13.37 -4.78
CA GLY A 110 13.41 13.38 -3.60
C GLY A 110 12.82 12.74 -2.33
N ILE A 111 11.63 12.16 -2.40
CA ILE A 111 10.97 11.42 -1.31
C ILE A 111 11.67 10.07 -1.09
N ASP A 112 11.91 9.70 0.18
CA ASP A 112 12.44 8.38 0.52
C ASP A 112 11.43 7.30 0.08
N PRO A 113 11.80 6.36 -0.83
CA PRO A 113 10.90 5.30 -1.29
C PRO A 113 10.30 4.47 -0.15
N ARG A 114 10.96 4.39 1.01
CA ARG A 114 10.44 3.65 2.19
C ARG A 114 9.25 4.32 2.85
N GLN A 115 8.99 5.59 2.54
CA GLN A 115 7.82 6.34 3.02
C GLN A 115 6.65 6.27 2.04
N VAL A 116 6.86 5.71 0.84
CA VAL A 116 5.85 5.68 -0.22
C VAL A 116 5.09 4.37 -0.22
N TYR A 117 3.77 4.50 -0.22
CA TYR A 117 2.82 3.40 -0.18
C TYR A 117 1.74 3.61 -1.23
N PHE A 118 1.11 2.51 -1.63
CA PHE A 118 0.07 2.49 -2.64
C PHE A 118 -1.15 1.74 -2.15
N VAL A 119 -2.31 2.23 -2.57
CA VAL A 119 -3.56 1.49 -2.52
C VAL A 119 -3.88 0.98 -3.91
N ARG A 120 -4.14 -0.32 -4.03
CA ARG A 120 -4.54 -0.96 -5.27
C ARG A 120 -5.94 -1.55 -5.15
N TYR A 121 -6.63 -1.59 -6.28
CA TYR A 121 -7.87 -2.31 -6.46
C TYR A 121 -7.77 -3.15 -7.73
N LEU A 122 -7.96 -4.47 -7.62
CA LEU A 122 -7.86 -5.40 -8.75
C LEU A 122 -6.59 -5.19 -9.59
N LYS A 123 -5.43 -5.15 -8.91
CA LYS A 123 -4.09 -4.92 -9.51
C LYS A 123 -3.90 -3.55 -10.18
N ARG A 124 -4.81 -2.60 -10.03
CA ARG A 124 -4.63 -1.21 -10.50
C ARG A 124 -4.37 -0.29 -9.32
N PHE A 125 -3.43 0.64 -9.45
CA PHE A 125 -3.29 1.69 -8.45
C PHE A 125 -4.52 2.57 -8.42
N VAL A 126 -4.91 2.94 -7.21
CA VAL A 126 -5.98 3.90 -6.94
C VAL A 126 -5.35 5.24 -6.58
N PHE A 127 -4.49 5.23 -5.57
CA PHE A 127 -3.72 6.39 -5.15
C PHE A 127 -2.39 5.96 -4.53
N ALA A 128 -1.47 6.90 -4.47
CA ALA A 128 -0.20 6.80 -3.77
C ALA A 128 -0.21 7.74 -2.57
N ALA A 129 0.48 7.37 -1.50
CA ALA A 129 0.60 8.19 -0.30
C ALA A 129 2.02 8.13 0.27
N VAL A 130 2.43 9.23 0.86
CA VAL A 130 3.65 9.35 1.66
C VAL A 130 3.24 9.31 3.13
N VAL A 131 3.82 8.39 3.88
CA VAL A 131 3.56 8.22 5.32
C VAL A 131 4.77 8.69 6.11
N GLN A 132 4.57 9.68 6.97
CA GLN A 132 5.58 10.23 7.87
C GLN A 132 4.96 10.49 9.23
N ASP A 133 5.71 10.29 10.32
CA ASP A 133 5.28 10.61 11.69
C ASP A 133 3.89 10.05 12.05
N LYS A 134 3.58 8.84 11.57
CA LYS A 134 2.31 8.13 11.75
C LYS A 134 1.09 8.85 11.14
N LYS A 135 1.31 9.71 10.15
CA LYS A 135 0.29 10.47 9.41
C LYS A 135 0.56 10.42 7.90
N ILE A 136 -0.44 10.83 7.12
CA ILE A 136 -0.32 11.03 5.68
C ILE A 136 0.31 12.40 5.42
N ALA A 137 1.53 12.43 4.89
CA ALA A 137 2.23 13.68 4.57
C ALA A 137 1.88 14.20 3.17
N SER A 138 1.53 13.30 2.26
CA SER A 138 1.09 13.63 0.91
C SER A 138 0.30 12.46 0.35
N PHE A 139 -0.62 12.74 -0.56
CA PHE A 139 -1.28 11.72 -1.36
C PHE A 139 -1.57 12.24 -2.76
N THR A 140 -1.73 11.33 -3.71
CA THR A 140 -2.07 11.69 -5.09
C THR A 140 -2.78 10.53 -5.78
N LEU A 141 -3.77 10.83 -6.62
CA LEU A 141 -4.41 9.83 -7.46
C LEU A 141 -3.41 9.30 -8.48
N VAL A 142 -3.45 8.00 -8.73
CA VAL A 142 -2.61 7.38 -9.76
C VAL A 142 -3.45 7.20 -11.01
N SER A 143 -3.37 8.15 -11.94
CA SER A 143 -3.96 8.01 -13.27
C SER A 143 -3.03 7.24 -14.21
N LYS A 144 -3.59 6.44 -15.13
CA LYS A 144 -2.80 5.83 -16.21
C LYS A 144 -2.81 6.75 -17.42
N GLY A 145 -1.65 7.24 -17.82
CA GLY A 145 -1.41 8.12 -18.97
C GLY A 145 0.03 8.63 -18.98
N ASP A 146 0.41 9.53 -19.90
CA ASP A 146 1.76 10.11 -19.97
C ASP A 146 2.09 11.05 -18.80
N ASN A 147 1.13 11.33 -17.91
CA ASN A 147 1.34 12.16 -16.73
C ASN A 147 1.78 11.30 -15.54
N ARG A 148 3.00 11.55 -15.07
CA ARG A 148 3.54 10.95 -13.84
C ARG A 148 2.70 11.36 -12.64
N ALA A 149 2.61 10.48 -11.64
CA ALA A 149 2.02 10.85 -10.36
C ALA A 149 2.93 11.88 -9.66
N HIS A 150 2.40 13.06 -9.36
CA HIS A 150 3.09 14.14 -8.64
C HIS A 150 2.61 14.20 -7.19
N PHE A 151 3.53 14.25 -6.24
CA PHE A 151 3.25 14.37 -4.82
C PHE A 151 3.36 15.83 -4.39
N VAL A 152 2.30 16.39 -3.83
CA VAL A 152 2.32 17.74 -3.24
C VAL A 152 2.39 17.60 -1.72
N PHE A 153 3.31 18.31 -1.06
CA PHE A 153 3.44 18.37 0.40
C PHE A 153 2.84 19.68 0.93
N TYR A 154 2.16 19.63 2.08
CA TYR A 154 1.26 20.68 2.55
C TYR A 154 1.58 21.18 3.98
#